data_AF-A0A8S3Y6E6-F1
#
_entry.id   AF-A0A8S3Y6E6-F1
#
_cell.length_a   1.000
_cell.length_b   1.000
_cell.length_c   1.000
_cell.angle_alpha   90.00
_cell.angle_beta   90.00
_cell.angle_gamma   90.00
#
_symmetry.space_group_name_H-M   'P 1'
#
loop_
_entity.id
_entity.type
_entity.pdbx_description
1 polymer ?
#
loop_
_entity_poly.entity_id
_entity_poly.type
_entity_poly.pdbx_seq_one_letter_code
_entity_poly.pdbx_strand_id
1 'polypeptide(L)'
;MSIDGSLIDKESPPPYITFCKGVSSQEIDFCHEFKSFQENMLSMLETWFTKQDDKFTKLLNEFSSVKTSIKYISDKYDDLEKCTHEVKSRVEIIEKSVQTNEPGIAYLEAKLDYIEQRARNCNAEISNLPEKRGENLMSIIENIANVIKQPVSARDIISIHRVPRVTKIAHGQRM
;
A
#
# COMPACT_ATOMS: atom_id res chain seq x y z
N MET A 1 -94.79 -13.41 -54.76
CA MET A 1 -94.49 -11.98 -54.56
C MET A 1 -93.02 -11.80 -54.85
N SER A 2 -92.65 -11.33 -56.05
CA SER A 2 -92.44 -9.90 -56.37
C SER A 2 -90.92 -9.67 -56.43
N ILE A 3 -90.31 -8.98 -57.39
CA ILE A 3 -90.74 -8.24 -58.58
C ILE A 3 -89.51 -8.23 -59.52
N ASP A 4 -89.77 -8.36 -60.82
CA ASP A 4 -88.88 -8.09 -61.95
C ASP A 4 -88.41 -6.62 -61.93
N GLY A 5 -87.11 -6.41 -62.12
CA GLY A 5 -86.47 -5.09 -62.08
C GLY A 5 -85.49 -4.93 -63.24
N SER A 6 -85.90 -5.31 -64.44
CA SER A 6 -85.32 -4.76 -65.66
C SER A 6 -85.68 -3.27 -65.78
N LEU A 7 -84.77 -2.49 -66.40
CA LEU A 7 -84.79 -1.02 -66.61
C LEU A 7 -84.35 -0.15 -65.42
N ILE A 8 -83.04 0.08 -65.32
CA ILE A 8 -82.55 1.46 -65.12
C ILE A 8 -81.56 1.75 -66.23
N ASP A 9 -81.97 2.70 -67.06
CA ASP A 9 -81.33 3.17 -68.25
C ASP A 9 -79.93 3.75 -68.02
N LYS A 10 -79.16 3.71 -69.10
CA LYS A 10 -77.86 4.36 -69.25
C LYS A 10 -78.02 5.89 -69.17
N GLU A 11 -77.87 6.46 -67.98
CA GLU A 11 -77.51 7.87 -67.85
C GLU A 11 -76.03 7.98 -67.50
N SER A 12 -75.23 8.51 -68.44
CA SER A 12 -73.88 8.97 -68.14
C SER A 12 -73.95 10.04 -67.05
N PRO A 13 -73.06 10.02 -66.04
CA PRO A 13 -73.02 11.08 -65.05
C PRO A 13 -72.88 12.44 -65.74
N PRO A 14 -73.63 13.48 -65.32
CA PRO A 14 -73.48 14.80 -65.89
C PRO A 14 -72.03 15.28 -65.70
N PRO A 15 -71.49 16.07 -66.64
CA PRO A 15 -70.14 16.60 -66.50
C PRO A 15 -70.11 17.47 -65.25
N TYR A 16 -69.43 17.00 -64.20
CA TYR A 16 -69.14 17.83 -63.05
C TYR A 16 -68.24 18.97 -63.53
N ILE A 17 -68.82 20.16 -63.67
CA ILE A 17 -68.05 21.40 -63.67
C ILE A 17 -67.49 21.51 -62.26
N THR A 18 -66.23 21.11 -62.07
CA THR A 18 -65.49 21.53 -60.90
C THR A 18 -65.33 23.04 -61.03
N PHE A 19 -66.09 23.80 -60.23
CA PHE A 19 -65.70 25.15 -59.92
C PHE A 19 -64.39 25.05 -59.14
N CYS A 20 -63.27 25.08 -59.87
CA CYS A 20 -62.01 25.56 -59.32
C CYS A 20 -62.21 27.05 -59.03
N LYS A 21 -62.92 27.33 -57.93
CA LYS A 21 -62.90 28.65 -57.30
C LYS A 21 -61.43 28.89 -57.00
N GLY A 22 -60.83 29.84 -57.71
CA GLY A 22 -59.43 30.18 -57.58
C GLY A 22 -59.09 30.22 -56.09
N VAL A 23 -58.13 29.39 -55.70
CA VAL A 23 -57.65 29.27 -54.33
C VAL A 23 -57.44 30.69 -53.81
N SER A 24 -58.18 31.07 -52.77
CA SER A 24 -58.05 32.43 -52.24
C SER A 24 -56.63 32.60 -51.71
N SER A 25 -56.05 33.81 -51.79
CA SER A 25 -54.69 34.05 -51.29
C SER A 25 -54.49 33.60 -49.83
N GLN A 26 -55.56 33.53 -49.01
CA GLN A 26 -55.53 33.00 -47.65
C GLN A 26 -55.29 31.48 -47.56
N GLU A 27 -55.78 30.66 -48.51
CA GLU A 27 -55.58 29.20 -48.50
C GLU A 27 -54.17 28.80 -48.95
N ILE A 28 -53.57 29.58 -49.86
CA ILE A 28 -52.17 29.40 -50.28
C ILE A 28 -51.23 29.70 -49.10
N ASP A 29 -51.56 30.71 -48.30
CA ASP A 29 -50.79 31.14 -47.12
C ASP A 29 -50.76 30.05 -46.03
N PHE A 30 -51.91 29.46 -45.70
CA PHE A 30 -52.00 28.32 -44.77
C PHE A 30 -51.20 27.10 -45.24
N CYS A 31 -51.19 26.81 -46.54
CA CYS A 31 -50.45 25.67 -47.07
C CYS A 31 -48.93 25.88 -46.98
N HIS A 32 -48.47 27.13 -47.14
CA HIS A 32 -47.08 27.51 -46.94
C HIS A 32 -46.69 27.49 -45.45
N GLU A 33 -47.54 28.01 -44.57
CA GLU A 33 -47.33 28.01 -43.13
C GLU A 33 -47.28 26.58 -42.55
N PHE A 34 -48.17 25.69 -43.00
CA PHE A 34 -48.16 24.29 -42.59
C PHE A 34 -46.92 23.53 -43.07
N LYS A 35 -46.47 23.78 -44.32
CA LYS A 35 -45.21 23.21 -44.83
C LYS A 35 -44.00 23.70 -44.03
N SER A 36 -43.94 25.00 -43.75
CA SER A 36 -42.90 25.59 -42.90
C SER A 36 -42.90 24.99 -41.50
N PHE A 37 -44.08 24.79 -40.89
CA PHE A 37 -44.21 24.11 -39.61
C PHE A 37 -43.69 22.66 -39.67
N GLN A 38 -44.05 21.90 -40.70
CA GLN A 38 -43.60 20.52 -40.90
C GLN A 38 -42.07 20.45 -41.08
N GLU A 39 -41.49 21.34 -41.88
CA GLU A 39 -40.04 21.44 -42.08
C GLU A 39 -39.33 21.80 -40.76
N ASN A 40 -39.86 22.75 -39.99
CA ASN A 40 -39.34 23.11 -38.68
C ASN A 40 -39.39 21.94 -37.69
N MET A 41 -40.49 21.18 -37.66
CA MET A 41 -40.63 19.99 -36.83
C MET A 41 -39.63 18.89 -37.21
N LEU A 42 -39.47 18.62 -38.50
CA LEU A 42 -38.50 17.64 -39.00
C LEU A 42 -37.07 18.06 -38.64
N SER A 43 -36.73 19.33 -38.84
CA SER A 43 -35.43 19.89 -38.44
C SER A 43 -35.20 19.78 -36.93
N MET A 44 -36.22 20.07 -36.11
CA MET A 44 -36.11 19.95 -34.66
C MET A 44 -35.91 18.49 -34.22
N LEU A 45 -36.59 17.53 -34.87
CA LEU A 45 -36.39 16.11 -34.60
C LEU A 45 -35.00 15.62 -35.01
N GLU A 46 -34.52 16.01 -36.19
CA GLU A 46 -33.19 15.65 -36.68
C GLU A 46 -32.08 16.22 -35.77
N THR A 47 -32.20 17.49 -35.37
CA THR A 47 -31.28 18.11 -34.42
C THR A 47 -31.36 17.49 -33.02
N TRP A 48 -32.52 16.97 -32.63
CA TRP A 48 -32.67 16.23 -31.37
C TRP A 48 -32.01 14.85 -31.44
N PHE A 49 -32.22 14.09 -32.53
CA PHE A 49 -31.61 12.78 -32.74
C PHE A 49 -30.08 12.87 -32.80
N THR A 50 -29.54 13.83 -33.54
CA THR A 50 -28.09 14.07 -33.60
C THR A 50 -27.51 14.40 -32.22
N LYS A 51 -28.17 15.27 -31.45
CA LYS A 51 -27.76 15.57 -30.07
C LYS A 51 -27.82 14.36 -29.14
N GLN A 52 -28.78 13.44 -29.34
CA GLN A 52 -28.85 12.20 -28.57
C GLN A 52 -27.70 11.27 -28.94
N ASP A 53 -27.43 11.09 -30.23
CA ASP A 53 -26.35 10.24 -30.73
C ASP A 53 -24.97 10.71 -30.24
N ASP A 54 -24.75 12.03 -30.23
CA ASP A 54 -23.56 12.64 -29.63
C ASP A 54 -23.41 12.32 -28.14
N LYS A 55 -24.51 12.35 -27.38
CA LYS A 55 -24.50 12.02 -25.95
C LYS A 55 -24.21 10.54 -25.73
N PHE A 56 -24.84 9.66 -26.50
CA PHE A 56 -24.56 8.22 -26.42
C PHE A 56 -23.12 7.91 -26.78
N THR A 57 -22.58 8.54 -27.82
CA THR A 57 -21.17 8.38 -28.21
C THR A 57 -20.22 8.83 -27.10
N LYS A 58 -20.50 9.96 -26.44
CA LYS A 58 -19.71 10.43 -25.28
C LYS A 58 -19.78 9.45 -24.11
N LEU A 59 -20.98 8.95 -23.77
CA LEU A 59 -21.15 7.96 -22.71
C LEU A 59 -20.41 6.65 -23.01
N LEU A 60 -20.44 6.18 -24.25
CA LEU A 60 -19.71 4.97 -24.66
C LEU A 60 -18.19 5.17 -24.53
N ASN A 61 -17.69 6.36 -24.86
CA ASN A 61 -16.28 6.70 -24.70
C ASN A 61 -15.87 6.76 -23.22
N GLU A 62 -16.66 7.41 -22.38
CA GLU A 62 -16.44 7.43 -20.92
C GLU A 62 -16.48 6.00 -20.34
N PHE A 63 -17.44 5.19 -20.76
CA PHE A 63 -17.54 3.79 -20.32
C PHE A 63 -16.31 2.97 -20.72
N SER A 64 -15.78 3.18 -21.93
CA SER A 64 -14.54 2.55 -22.38
C SER A 64 -13.33 2.97 -21.52
N SER A 65 -13.27 4.25 -21.14
CA SER A 65 -12.22 4.76 -20.25
C SER A 65 -12.31 4.11 -18.86
N VAL A 66 -13.51 4.00 -18.28
CA VAL A 66 -13.76 3.35 -16.98
C VAL A 66 -13.35 1.88 -17.04
N LYS A 67 -13.71 1.17 -18.10
CA LYS A 67 -13.30 -0.24 -18.30
C LYS A 67 -11.78 -0.39 -18.29
N THR A 68 -11.07 0.55 -18.92
CA THR A 68 -9.60 0.58 -18.93
C THR A 68 -9.03 0.83 -17.54
N SER A 69 -9.59 1.79 -16.79
CA SER A 69 -9.19 2.07 -15.42
C SER A 69 -9.43 0.87 -14.48
N ILE A 70 -10.56 0.19 -14.62
CA ILE A 70 -10.86 -1.02 -13.83
C ILE A 70 -9.85 -2.12 -14.12
N LYS A 71 -9.51 -2.35 -15.39
CA LYS A 71 -8.49 -3.32 -15.77
C LYS A 71 -7.13 -2.98 -15.14
N TYR A 72 -6.71 -1.71 -15.24
CA TYR A 72 -5.47 -1.26 -14.62
C TYR A 72 -5.44 -1.49 -13.10
N ILE A 73 -6.54 -1.19 -12.41
CA ILE A 73 -6.65 -1.43 -10.96
C ILE A 73 -6.58 -2.92 -10.65
N SER A 74 -7.25 -3.77 -11.44
CA SER A 74 -7.20 -5.22 -11.29
C SER A 74 -5.76 -5.74 -11.43
N ASP A 75 -5.05 -5.31 -12.47
CA ASP A 75 -3.66 -5.72 -12.70
C ASP A 75 -2.76 -5.28 -11.53
N LYS A 76 -2.99 -4.08 -10.99
CA LYS A 76 -2.25 -3.58 -9.81
C LYS A 76 -2.59 -4.32 -8.52
N TYR A 77 -3.82 -4.77 -8.38
CA TYR A 77 -4.24 -5.57 -7.23
C TYR A 77 -3.54 -6.94 -7.24
N ASP A 78 -3.47 -7.59 -8.40
CA ASP A 78 -2.75 -8.87 -8.56
C ASP A 78 -1.25 -8.73 -8.27
N ASP A 79 -0.62 -7.64 -8.72
CA ASP A 79 0.78 -7.33 -8.41
C ASP A 79 1.00 -7.13 -6.90
N LEU A 80 0.08 -6.42 -6.24
CA LEU A 80 0.14 -6.18 -4.80
C LEU A 80 -0.03 -7.46 -4.00
N GLU A 81 -0.94 -8.35 -4.41
CA GLU A 81 -1.14 -9.66 -3.79
C GLU A 81 0.13 -10.51 -3.86
N LYS A 82 0.78 -10.56 -5.04
CA LYS A 82 2.07 -11.27 -5.20
C LYS A 82 3.16 -10.69 -4.31
N CYS A 83 3.31 -9.37 -4.28
CA CYS A 83 4.30 -8.70 -3.43
C CYS A 83 4.04 -9.00 -1.94
N THR A 84 2.78 -8.97 -1.53
CA THR A 84 2.37 -9.28 -0.15
C THR A 84 2.73 -10.71 0.22
N HIS A 85 2.50 -11.68 -0.67
CA HIS A 85 2.91 -13.07 -0.46
C HIS A 85 4.42 -13.25 -0.35
N GLU A 86 5.19 -12.58 -1.21
CA GLU A 86 6.66 -12.64 -1.16
C GLU A 86 7.20 -12.06 0.16
N VAL A 87 6.69 -10.90 0.57
CA VAL A 87 7.08 -10.26 1.84
C VAL A 87 6.74 -11.18 3.01
N LYS A 88 5.53 -11.75 3.04
CA LYS A 88 5.13 -12.69 4.08
C LYS A 88 6.08 -13.89 4.16
N SER A 89 6.41 -14.50 3.03
CA SER A 89 7.34 -15.63 2.99
C SER A 89 8.74 -15.26 3.51
N ARG A 90 9.24 -14.08 3.14
CA ARG A 90 10.54 -13.58 3.63
C ARG A 90 10.53 -13.34 5.13
N VAL A 91 9.45 -12.78 5.67
CA VAL A 91 9.29 -12.56 7.12
C VAL A 91 9.31 -13.91 7.85
N GLU A 92 8.56 -14.90 7.39
CA GLU A 92 8.55 -16.24 8.01
C GLU A 92 9.94 -16.91 8.03
N ILE A 93 10.74 -16.73 6.97
CA ILE A 93 12.12 -17.25 6.92
C ILE A 93 13.00 -16.53 7.96
N ILE A 94 12.91 -15.20 8.04
CA ILE A 94 13.69 -14.40 8.98
C ILE A 94 13.34 -14.74 10.42
N GLU A 95 12.05 -14.84 10.75
CA GLU A 95 11.59 -15.20 12.10
C GLU A 95 12.12 -16.57 12.52
N LYS A 96 12.08 -17.57 11.63
CA LYS A 96 12.67 -18.89 11.89
C LYS A 96 14.18 -18.80 12.12
N SER A 97 14.90 -18.03 11.30
CA SER A 97 16.35 -17.87 11.46
C SER A 97 16.72 -17.21 12.79
N VAL A 98 15.95 -16.21 13.23
CA VAL A 98 16.14 -15.56 14.54
C VAL A 98 15.93 -16.58 15.66
N GLN A 99 14.81 -17.31 15.63
CA GLN A 99 14.51 -18.34 16.63
C GLN A 99 15.57 -19.44 16.71
N THR A 100 16.18 -19.81 15.58
CA THR A 100 17.27 -20.80 15.58
C THR A 100 18.59 -20.25 16.08
N ASN A 101 18.87 -18.96 15.90
CA ASN A 101 20.16 -18.35 16.23
C ASN A 101 20.24 -17.89 17.68
N GLU A 102 19.15 -17.42 18.28
CA GLU A 102 19.13 -16.95 19.68
C GLU A 102 19.68 -17.97 20.69
N PRO A 103 19.30 -19.26 20.66
CA PRO A 103 19.85 -20.26 21.58
C PRO A 103 21.37 -20.46 21.39
N GLY A 104 21.84 -20.35 20.15
CA GLY A 104 23.27 -20.46 19.83
C GLY A 104 24.07 -19.30 20.42
N ILE A 105 23.53 -18.08 20.33
CA ILE A 105 24.14 -16.89 20.94
C ILE A 105 24.19 -17.05 22.46
N ALA A 106 23.06 -17.41 23.10
CA ALA A 106 22.99 -17.60 24.55
C ALA A 106 23.97 -18.68 25.04
N TYR A 107 24.13 -19.77 24.28
CA TYR A 107 25.11 -20.82 24.60
C TYR A 107 26.55 -20.30 24.52
N LEU A 108 26.87 -19.52 23.47
CA LEU A 108 28.20 -18.96 23.29
C LEU A 108 28.54 -17.92 24.37
N GLU A 109 27.58 -17.09 24.77
CA GLU A 109 27.72 -16.15 25.89
C GLU A 109 28.01 -16.88 27.19
N ALA A 110 27.19 -17.90 27.52
CA ALA A 110 27.42 -18.71 28.73
C ALA A 110 28.78 -19.42 28.72
N LYS A 111 29.23 -19.89 27.55
CA LYS A 111 30.55 -20.52 27.40
C LYS A 111 31.68 -19.51 27.56
N LEU A 112 31.52 -18.30 27.04
CA LEU A 112 32.48 -17.21 27.18
C LEU A 112 32.60 -16.82 28.66
N ASP A 113 31.48 -16.61 29.35
CA ASP A 113 31.44 -16.31 30.78
C ASP A 113 32.13 -17.40 31.61
N TYR A 114 31.87 -18.68 31.30
CA TYR A 114 32.52 -19.80 31.97
C TYR A 114 34.06 -19.76 31.80
N ILE A 115 34.54 -19.53 30.58
CA ILE A 115 35.98 -19.46 30.29
C ILE A 115 36.61 -18.26 31.00
N GLU A 116 35.92 -17.12 30.99
CA GLU A 116 36.33 -15.89 31.64
C GLU A 116 36.41 -16.00 33.17
N GLN A 117 35.43 -16.65 33.80
CA GLN A 117 35.47 -16.95 35.23
C GLN A 117 36.62 -17.90 35.52
N ARG A 118 36.77 -18.98 34.73
CA ARG A 118 37.85 -19.95 34.89
C ARG A 118 39.23 -19.33 34.78
N ALA A 119 39.42 -18.35 33.89
CA ALA A 119 40.67 -17.61 33.76
C ALA A 119 41.01 -16.76 35.01
N ARG A 120 40.00 -16.39 35.81
CA ARG A 120 40.15 -15.59 37.03
C ARG A 120 40.07 -16.41 38.32
N ASN A 121 39.86 -17.74 38.24
CA ASN A 121 39.70 -18.61 39.42
C ASN A 121 40.89 -18.56 40.40
N CYS A 122 42.10 -18.29 39.92
CA CYS A 122 43.30 -18.19 40.75
C CYS A 122 43.72 -16.73 41.02
N ASN A 123 42.91 -15.76 40.59
CA ASN A 123 43.19 -14.35 40.85
C ASN A 123 42.57 -13.97 42.18
N ALA A 124 43.37 -13.33 43.04
CA ALA A 124 42.90 -12.76 44.30
C ALA A 124 42.98 -11.23 44.22
N GLU A 125 41.87 -10.55 44.50
CA GLU A 125 41.85 -9.09 44.62
C GLU A 125 41.87 -8.69 46.09
N ILE A 126 42.87 -7.89 46.47
CA ILE A 126 42.97 -7.33 47.82
C ILE A 126 42.62 -5.84 47.76
N SER A 127 41.42 -5.53 48.24
CA SER A 127 40.93 -4.17 48.36
C SER A 127 41.46 -3.48 49.62
N ASN A 128 41.40 -2.15 49.62
CA ASN A 128 41.72 -1.29 50.79
C ASN A 128 43.16 -1.37 51.31
N LEU A 129 44.11 -1.78 50.47
CA LEU A 129 45.53 -1.66 50.76
C LEU A 129 46.02 -0.22 50.52
N PRO A 130 46.58 0.47 51.53
CA PRO A 130 47.21 1.78 51.33
C PRO A 130 48.32 1.70 50.28
N GLU A 131 48.47 2.75 49.48
CA GLU A 131 49.50 2.83 48.44
C GLU A 131 50.69 3.65 48.96
N LYS A 132 51.90 3.15 48.73
CA LYS A 132 53.16 3.86 49.05
C LYS A 132 54.10 3.85 47.85
N ARG A 133 54.81 4.96 47.64
CA ARG A 133 55.82 5.05 46.57
C ARG A 133 56.97 4.09 46.86
N GLY A 134 57.33 3.27 45.88
CA GLY A 134 58.42 2.29 46.01
C GLY A 134 58.07 1.07 46.88
N GLU A 135 56.79 0.76 47.04
CA GLU A 135 56.36 -0.41 47.80
C GLU A 135 56.75 -1.74 47.13
N ASN A 136 57.02 -2.75 47.96
CA ASN A 136 57.22 -4.11 47.49
C ASN A 136 55.94 -4.93 47.71
N LEU A 137 55.18 -5.13 46.63
CA LEU A 137 53.90 -5.86 46.68
C LEU A 137 54.07 -7.31 47.14
N MET A 138 55.20 -7.96 46.79
CA MET A 138 55.49 -9.34 47.21
C MET A 138 55.56 -9.45 48.73
N SER A 139 56.34 -8.57 49.36
CA SER A 139 56.47 -8.54 50.82
C SER A 139 55.15 -8.20 51.53
N ILE A 140 54.31 -7.35 50.92
CA ILE A 140 52.98 -7.04 51.46
C ILE A 140 52.11 -8.31 51.47
N ILE A 141 52.09 -9.09 50.38
CA ILE A 141 51.33 -10.35 50.32
C ILE A 141 51.85 -11.37 51.31
N GLU A 142 53.17 -11.58 51.38
CA GLU A 142 53.79 -12.52 52.34
C GLU A 142 53.39 -12.17 53.79
N ASN A 143 53.39 -10.88 54.13
CA ASN A 143 52.96 -10.42 55.45
C ASN A 143 51.47 -10.71 55.71
N ILE A 144 50.59 -10.43 54.75
CA ILE A 144 49.15 -10.72 54.87
C ILE A 144 48.91 -12.23 55.01
N ALA A 145 49.55 -13.03 54.16
CA ALA A 145 49.52 -14.49 54.16
C ALA A 145 49.91 -15.07 55.52
N ASN A 146 50.99 -14.55 56.11
CA ASN A 146 51.45 -14.96 57.45
C ASN A 146 50.45 -14.58 58.54
N VAL A 147 49.85 -13.39 58.48
CA VAL A 147 48.82 -12.95 59.46
C VAL A 147 47.59 -13.86 59.43
N ILE A 148 47.15 -14.31 58.25
CA ILE A 148 46.01 -15.21 58.10
C ILE A 148 46.38 -16.70 58.23
N LYS A 149 47.64 -17.01 58.57
CA LYS A 149 48.18 -18.37 58.73
C LYS A 149 48.11 -19.22 57.47
N GLN A 150 48.13 -18.58 56.30
CA GLN A 150 48.17 -19.25 55.00
C GLN A 150 49.45 -18.80 54.27
N PRO A 151 50.60 -19.46 54.49
CA PRO A 151 51.86 -19.01 53.90
C PRO A 151 51.79 -19.10 52.37
N VAL A 152 52.18 -18.02 51.70
CA VAL A 152 52.28 -17.90 50.24
C VAL A 152 53.72 -17.55 49.91
N SER A 153 54.34 -18.31 49.01
CA SER A 153 55.70 -18.05 48.53
C SER A 153 55.69 -17.29 47.21
N ALA A 154 56.80 -16.61 46.89
CA ALA A 154 56.97 -15.93 45.61
C ALA A 154 56.79 -16.85 44.38
N ARG A 155 56.99 -18.18 44.54
CA ARG A 155 56.82 -19.17 43.47
C ARG A 155 55.35 -19.48 43.18
N ASP A 156 54.47 -19.20 44.15
CA ASP A 156 53.02 -19.43 44.03
C ASP A 156 52.33 -18.26 43.31
N ILE A 157 53.05 -17.15 43.09
CA ILE A 157 52.52 -15.92 42.50
C ILE A 157 53.03 -15.77 41.07
N ILE A 158 52.11 -15.87 40.11
CA ILE A 158 52.42 -15.69 38.68
C ILE A 158 52.64 -14.20 38.34
N SER A 159 51.77 -13.33 38.85
CA SER A 159 51.88 -11.88 38.65
C SER A 159 51.20 -11.12 39.77
N ILE A 160 51.70 -9.93 40.08
CA ILE A 160 51.13 -9.03 41.09
C ILE A 160 51.24 -7.59 40.61
N HIS A 161 50.16 -6.83 40.73
CA HIS A 161 50.10 -5.44 40.33
C HIS A 161 48.96 -4.72 41.03
N ARG A 162 49.03 -3.39 41.09
CA ARG A 162 47.90 -2.55 41.50
C ARG A 162 46.90 -2.48 40.35
N VAL A 163 45.61 -2.61 40.65
CA VAL A 163 44.54 -2.43 39.67
C VAL A 163 44.20 -0.93 39.59
N PRO A 164 44.27 -0.29 38.40
CA PRO A 164 43.89 1.10 38.24
C PRO A 164 42.42 1.31 38.63
N ARG A 165 42.16 2.25 39.54
CA ARG A 165 40.79 2.64 39.86
C ARG A 165 40.31 3.62 38.82
N VAL A 166 39.26 3.26 38.09
CA VAL A 166 38.55 4.20 37.22
C VAL A 166 37.82 5.19 38.12
N THR A 167 38.41 6.36 38.33
CA THR A 167 37.66 7.51 38.85
C THR A 167 36.71 7.94 37.75
N LYS A 168 35.39 7.79 37.98
CA LYS A 168 34.39 8.38 37.10
C LYS A 168 34.56 9.90 37.18
N ILE A 169 35.35 10.47 36.27
CA ILE A 169 35.29 11.90 35.98
C ILE A 169 33.88 12.12 35.46
N ALA A 170 33.05 12.80 36.25
CA ALA A 170 31.69 13.16 35.89
C ALA A 170 31.71 13.86 34.52
N HIS A 171 31.24 13.16 33.49
CA HIS A 171 30.97 13.78 32.20
C HIS A 171 29.71 14.63 32.34
N GLY A 172 29.93 15.90 32.69
CA GLY A 172 28.96 16.95 32.44
C GLY A 172 28.76 17.13 30.94
N GLN A 173 27.48 17.08 30.55
CA GLN A 173 26.90 17.66 29.33
C GLN A 173 27.45 17.22 27.96
N ARG A 174 26.67 16.39 27.28
CA ARG A 174 26.39 16.59 25.85
C ARG A 174 24.93 17.01 25.72
N MET A 175 24.73 18.30 25.44
CA MET A 175 23.61 18.75 24.61
C MET A 175 23.92 18.42 23.15
#